data_AF-A0A6N8FQ83-F1
#
_entry.id   AF-A0A6N8FQ83-F1
#
_cell.length_a   1.000
_cell.length_b   1.000
_cell.length_c   1.000
_cell.angle_alpha   90.00
_cell.angle_beta   90.00
_cell.angle_gamma   90.00
#
_symmetry.space_group_name_H-M   'P 1'
#
loop_
_entity.id
_entity.type
_entity.pdbx_description
1 polymer ?
#
loop_
_entity_poly.entity_id
_entity_poly.type
_entity_poly.pdbx_seq_one_letter_code
_entity_poly.pdbx_strand_id
1 'polypeptide(L)'
;MDRGLKYIAVAGDKETGKYIHFSGKHIGHIRRKYYRLRRIFMKNKNMKALKRLENKEQRIIQYWNHVISKEIVRFAQKQGASIIKIEDLKSIRSMKKIWKRSDRNINSWAFFDLEEKLTYKAQLAELEVVKVNPFKTSQECSNCGNVVKKNRRGSLYTCSCGYKKDADVNASFVISTRPSNEEKAITAT
;
A
#
# COMPACT_ATOMS: atom_id res chain seq x y z
N MET A 1 3.58 -1.51 6.95
CA MET A 1 2.40 -1.64 6.08
C MET A 1 2.81 -1.55 4.62
N ASP A 2 2.48 -2.58 3.85
CA ASP A 2 2.65 -2.64 2.39
C ASP A 2 1.38 -2.14 1.68
N ARG A 3 1.51 -1.55 0.48
CA ARG A 3 0.39 -0.97 -0.31
C ARG A 3 0.47 -1.46 -1.76
N GLY A 4 -0.61 -2.06 -2.28
CA GLY A 4 -0.55 -2.72 -3.59
C GLY A 4 -1.86 -2.76 -4.39
N LEU A 5 -1.83 -3.53 -5.50
CA LEU A 5 -2.98 -3.79 -6.38
C LEU A 5 -3.87 -4.93 -5.85
N LYS A 6 -3.24 -6.04 -5.46
CA LYS A 6 -3.93 -7.23 -4.95
C LYS A 6 -4.60 -6.92 -3.63
N TYR A 7 -3.83 -6.33 -2.71
CA TYR A 7 -4.30 -5.78 -1.46
C TYR A 7 -4.06 -4.27 -1.46
N ILE A 8 -5.09 -3.50 -1.13
CA ILE A 8 -5.00 -2.04 -1.03
C ILE A 8 -3.97 -1.65 0.02
N ALA A 9 -4.01 -2.38 1.15
CA ALA A 9 -3.02 -2.31 2.21
C ALA A 9 -2.90 -3.67 2.89
N VAL A 10 -1.69 -3.98 3.38
CA VAL A 10 -1.39 -5.07 4.30
C VAL A 10 -0.61 -4.50 5.47
N ALA A 11 -1.18 -4.56 6.67
CA ALA A 11 -0.49 -4.19 7.90
C ALA A 11 -0.13 -5.47 8.65
N GLY A 12 1.15 -5.62 8.96
CA GLY A 12 1.68 -6.81 9.62
C GLY A 12 2.63 -6.39 10.73
N ASP A 13 2.58 -7.16 11.81
CA ASP A 13 3.54 -7.11 12.89
C ASP A 13 4.40 -8.38 12.82
N LYS A 14 5.72 -8.19 12.69
CA LYS A 14 6.67 -9.29 12.57
C LYS A 14 6.83 -10.05 13.89
N GLU A 15 6.79 -9.36 15.03
CA GLU A 15 7.08 -9.96 16.33
C GLU A 15 5.97 -10.95 16.72
N THR A 16 4.72 -10.53 16.58
CA THR A 16 3.56 -11.40 16.84
C THR A 16 3.20 -12.30 15.65
N GLY A 17 3.71 -12.00 14.45
CA GLY A 17 3.34 -12.66 13.20
C GLY A 17 1.91 -12.39 12.73
N LYS A 18 1.16 -11.53 13.42
CA LYS A 18 -0.22 -11.16 13.08
C LYS A 18 -0.24 -10.14 11.95
N TYR A 19 -1.27 -10.21 11.13
CA TYR A 19 -1.46 -9.27 10.02
C TYR A 19 -2.93 -9.12 9.65
N ILE A 20 -3.26 -7.97 9.07
CA ILE A 20 -4.54 -7.68 8.43
C ILE A 20 -4.30 -7.26 6.99
N HIS A 21 -5.23 -7.59 6.10
CA HIS A 21 -5.14 -7.26 4.69
C HIS A 21 -6.49 -6.76 4.16
N PHE A 22 -6.45 -5.84 3.21
CA PHE A 22 -7.64 -5.25 2.61
C PHE A 22 -7.68 -5.63 1.13
N SER A 23 -8.62 -6.49 0.74
CA SER A 23 -8.72 -6.98 -0.63
C SER A 23 -8.98 -5.84 -1.64
N GLY A 24 -8.15 -5.77 -2.68
CA GLY A 24 -8.35 -4.87 -3.80
C GLY A 24 -9.44 -5.31 -4.78
N LYS A 25 -10.07 -6.49 -4.62
CA LYS A 25 -11.03 -7.04 -5.58
C LYS A 25 -12.24 -6.13 -5.78
N HIS A 26 -12.84 -5.64 -4.69
CA HIS A 26 -14.02 -4.78 -4.73
C HIS A 26 -13.71 -3.43 -5.40
N ILE A 27 -12.65 -2.75 -4.95
CA ILE A 27 -12.19 -1.49 -5.56
C ILE A 27 -11.77 -1.71 -7.02
N GLY A 28 -11.14 -2.84 -7.34
CA GLY A 28 -10.78 -3.21 -8.70
C GLY A 28 -12.00 -3.37 -9.61
N HIS A 29 -13.08 -3.98 -9.13
CA HIS A 29 -14.35 -4.07 -9.86
C HIS A 29 -14.94 -2.67 -10.11
N ILE A 30 -14.96 -1.81 -9.10
CA ILE A 30 -15.42 -0.42 -9.22
C ILE A 30 -14.57 0.33 -10.26
N ARG A 31 -13.24 0.28 -10.16
CA ARG A 31 -12.33 0.95 -11.12
C ARG A 31 -12.56 0.49 -12.56
N ARG A 32 -12.79 -0.80 -12.80
CA ARG A 32 -13.12 -1.31 -14.14
C ARG A 32 -14.44 -0.77 -14.68
N LYS A 33 -15.48 -0.72 -13.83
CA LYS A 33 -16.77 -0.11 -14.17
C LYS A 33 -16.61 1.36 -14.55
N TYR A 34 -15.91 2.13 -13.73
CA TYR A 34 -15.71 3.56 -13.93
C TYR A 34 -14.79 3.86 -15.11
N TYR A 35 -13.78 3.03 -15.37
CA TYR A 35 -12.97 3.10 -16.58
C TYR A 35 -13.81 2.94 -17.85
N ARG A 36 -14.72 1.95 -17.89
CA ARG A 36 -15.63 1.75 -19.03
C ARG A 36 -16.52 2.97 -19.25
N LEU A 37 -17.13 3.49 -18.17
CA LEU A 37 -18.01 4.65 -18.23
C LEU A 37 -17.28 5.92 -18.67
N ARG A 38 -16.04 6.14 -18.21
CA ARG A 38 -15.17 7.24 -18.68
C ARG A 38 -14.99 7.19 -20.19
N ARG A 39 -14.66 6.02 -20.76
CA ARG A 39 -14.47 5.90 -22.22
C ARG A 39 -15.74 6.25 -23.00
N ILE A 40 -16.91 5.84 -22.50
CA ILE A 40 -18.20 6.16 -23.12
C ILE A 40 -18.45 7.67 -23.10
N PHE A 41 -18.33 8.31 -21.93
CA PHE A 41 -18.59 9.76 -21.81
C PHE A 41 -17.55 10.61 -22.53
N MET A 42 -16.28 10.18 -22.59
CA MET A 42 -15.24 10.83 -23.39
C MET A 42 -15.55 10.77 -24.89
N LYS A 43 -15.97 9.59 -25.39
CA LYS A 43 -16.36 9.44 -26.81
C LYS A 43 -17.54 10.35 -27.16
N ASN A 44 -18.51 10.45 -26.27
CA ASN A 44 -19.69 11.30 -26.45
C ASN A 44 -19.45 12.78 -26.12
N LYS A 45 -18.21 13.17 -25.78
CA LYS A 45 -17.81 14.52 -25.34
C LYS A 45 -18.68 15.10 -24.21
N ASN A 46 -19.30 14.25 -23.39
CA ASN A 46 -20.17 14.67 -22.30
C ASN A 46 -19.34 14.98 -21.05
N MET A 47 -18.73 16.17 -21.03
CA MET A 47 -17.83 16.60 -19.96
C MET A 47 -18.52 16.73 -18.59
N LYS A 48 -19.81 17.12 -18.56
CA LYS A 48 -20.58 17.20 -17.31
C LYS A 48 -20.77 15.81 -16.67
N ALA A 49 -21.14 14.82 -17.46
CA ALA A 49 -21.29 13.44 -16.98
C ALA A 49 -19.94 12.84 -16.54
N LEU A 50 -18.88 13.13 -17.29
CA LEU A 50 -17.52 12.71 -16.95
C LEU A 50 -17.10 13.25 -15.58
N LYS A 51 -17.28 14.54 -15.32
CA LYS A 51 -16.91 15.15 -14.03
C LYS A 51 -17.71 14.56 -12.86
N ARG A 52 -19.02 14.35 -13.04
CA ARG A 52 -19.87 13.70 -12.02
C ARG A 52 -19.39 12.27 -11.72
N LEU A 53 -19.00 11.53 -12.74
CA LEU A 53 -18.48 10.17 -12.62
C LEU A 53 -17.16 10.16 -11.83
N GLU A 54 -16.22 11.05 -12.16
CA GLU A 54 -14.95 11.19 -11.43
C GLU A 54 -15.17 11.54 -9.95
N ASN A 55 -16.00 12.54 -9.66
CA ASN A 55 -16.32 12.93 -8.28
C ASN A 55 -16.98 11.77 -7.51
N LYS A 56 -17.79 10.94 -8.18
CA LYS A 56 -18.40 9.75 -7.55
C LYS A 56 -17.36 8.68 -7.26
N GLU A 57 -16.43 8.41 -8.16
CA GLU A 57 -15.33 7.45 -7.92
C GLU A 57 -14.44 7.91 -6.77
N GLN A 58 -14.09 9.21 -6.75
CA GLN A 58 -13.27 9.81 -5.69
C GLN A 58 -13.93 9.64 -4.32
N ARG A 59 -15.21 9.96 -4.18
CA ARG A 59 -15.95 9.75 -2.91
C ARG A 59 -15.94 8.31 -2.44
N ILE A 60 -16.10 7.34 -3.36
CA ILE A 60 -16.04 5.91 -3.03
C ILE A 60 -14.66 5.53 -2.53
N ILE A 61 -13.59 5.95 -3.22
CA ILE A 61 -12.21 5.66 -2.81
C ILE A 61 -11.92 6.32 -1.45
N GLN A 62 -12.33 7.57 -1.26
CA GLN A 62 -12.14 8.29 0.00
C GLN A 62 -12.81 7.59 1.18
N TYR A 63 -14.04 7.11 0.98
CA TYR A 63 -14.76 6.35 1.99
C TYR A 63 -13.99 5.09 2.39
N TRP A 64 -13.57 4.28 1.41
CA TRP A 64 -12.80 3.07 1.68
C TRP A 64 -11.47 3.37 2.36
N ASN A 65 -10.76 4.43 1.96
CA ASN A 65 -9.53 4.84 2.62
C ASN A 65 -9.76 5.26 4.08
N HIS A 66 -10.89 5.90 4.41
CA HIS A 66 -11.24 6.14 5.82
C HIS A 66 -11.50 4.83 6.57
N VAL A 67 -12.24 3.89 5.99
CA VAL A 67 -12.50 2.60 6.65
C VAL A 67 -11.19 1.87 6.91
N ILE A 68 -10.36 1.71 5.87
CA ILE A 68 -9.07 1.03 5.94
C ILE A 68 -8.14 1.69 6.96
N SER A 69 -8.00 3.02 6.93
CA SER A 69 -7.10 3.70 7.86
C SER A 69 -7.53 3.56 9.32
N LYS A 70 -8.85 3.54 9.59
CA LYS A 70 -9.38 3.31 10.95
C LYS A 70 -9.06 1.90 11.44
N GLU A 71 -9.24 0.90 10.58
CA GLU A 71 -8.95 -0.49 10.91
C GLU A 71 -7.45 -0.75 11.15
N ILE A 72 -6.58 -0.08 10.39
CA ILE A 72 -5.12 -0.18 10.61
C ILE A 72 -4.72 0.41 11.96
N VAL A 73 -5.25 1.58 12.33
CA VAL A 73 -4.99 2.21 13.63
C VAL A 73 -5.46 1.30 14.77
N ARG A 74 -6.68 0.76 14.68
CA ARG A 74 -7.21 -0.22 15.65
C ARG A 74 -6.33 -1.45 15.77
N PHE A 75 -5.84 -1.98 14.65
CA PHE A 75 -4.94 -3.11 14.64
C PHE A 75 -3.61 -2.79 15.33
N ALA A 76 -3.03 -1.62 15.06
CA ALA A 76 -1.79 -1.17 15.69
C ALA A 76 -1.94 -1.03 17.22
N GLN A 77 -3.01 -0.38 17.68
CA GLN A 77 -3.33 -0.29 19.11
C GLN A 77 -3.49 -1.67 19.76
N LYS A 78 -4.16 -2.61 19.07
CA LYS A 78 -4.34 -3.98 19.56
C LYS A 78 -3.03 -4.76 19.67
N GLN A 79 -2.03 -4.46 18.85
CA GLN A 79 -0.70 -5.05 18.98
C GLN A 79 0.21 -4.30 19.98
N GLY A 80 -0.25 -3.19 20.57
CA GLY A 80 0.58 -2.36 21.45
C GLY A 80 1.71 -1.63 20.70
N ALA A 81 1.58 -1.44 19.38
CA ALA A 81 2.57 -0.71 18.61
C ALA A 81 2.47 0.80 18.91
N SER A 82 3.62 1.48 19.00
CA SER A 82 3.69 2.96 19.05
C SER A 82 3.88 3.59 17.66
N ILE A 83 4.46 2.84 16.71
CA ILE A 83 4.85 3.34 15.40
C ILE A 83 4.26 2.46 14.28
N ILE A 84 3.65 3.09 13.29
CA ILE A 84 3.20 2.48 12.04
C ILE A 84 4.18 2.86 10.92
N LYS A 85 4.95 1.88 10.45
CA LYS A 85 5.87 2.08 9.32
C LYS A 85 5.17 1.90 7.98
N ILE A 86 5.34 2.85 7.07
CA ILE A 86 4.83 2.79 5.69
C ILE A 86 5.96 2.97 4.68
N GLU A 87 5.87 2.35 3.52
CA GLU A 87 6.86 2.57 2.45
C GLU A 87 6.79 4.00 1.89
N ASP A 88 7.94 4.62 1.62
CA ASP A 88 7.98 5.90 0.92
C ASP A 88 7.75 5.72 -0.60
N LEU A 89 6.51 5.91 -1.03
CA LEU A 89 6.13 5.80 -2.43
C LEU A 89 6.42 7.09 -3.23
N LYS A 90 7.06 8.12 -2.66
CA LYS A 90 7.40 9.37 -3.39
C LYS A 90 8.28 9.08 -4.62
N SER A 91 9.19 8.11 -4.52
CA SER A 91 10.09 7.71 -5.61
C SER A 91 9.41 6.89 -6.72
N ILE A 92 8.17 6.40 -6.53
CA ILE A 92 7.50 5.55 -7.52
C ILE A 92 7.01 6.35 -8.74
N ARG A 93 6.88 7.69 -8.65
CA ARG A 93 6.55 8.54 -9.82
C ARG A 93 7.59 8.44 -10.93
N SER A 94 8.87 8.18 -10.62
CA SER A 94 9.94 8.06 -11.63
C SER A 94 9.94 6.70 -12.35
N MET A 95 9.29 5.67 -11.78
CA MET A 95 9.28 4.31 -12.33
C MET A 95 8.16 4.05 -13.35
N LYS A 96 7.57 5.12 -13.92
CA LYS A 96 6.62 5.07 -15.06
C LYS A 96 7.18 4.30 -16.28
N LYS A 97 8.49 4.11 -16.41
CA LYS A 97 9.10 3.39 -17.54
C LYS A 97 8.92 1.85 -17.47
N ILE A 98 8.79 1.24 -16.29
CA ILE A 98 8.81 -0.23 -16.13
C ILE A 98 7.44 -0.86 -16.34
N TRP A 99 6.37 -0.18 -15.94
CA TRP A 99 5.02 -0.75 -15.93
C TRP A 99 4.33 -0.69 -17.31
N LYS A 100 5.03 -1.00 -18.41
CA LYS A 100 4.56 -0.67 -19.77
C LYS A 100 3.21 -1.29 -20.20
N ARG A 101 2.65 -2.27 -19.51
CA ARG A 101 1.37 -2.90 -19.88
C ARG A 101 0.58 -3.30 -18.63
N SER A 102 -0.71 -2.94 -18.63
CA SER A 102 -1.76 -3.20 -17.63
C SER A 102 -2.07 -2.05 -16.65
N ASP A 103 -3.28 -1.49 -16.78
CA ASP A 103 -4.12 -0.91 -15.72
C ASP A 103 -3.52 0.16 -14.77
N ARG A 104 -2.57 0.95 -15.27
CA ARG A 104 -1.90 2.06 -14.57
C ARG A 104 -2.80 3.27 -14.25
N ASN A 105 -3.80 3.06 -13.41
CA ASN A 105 -4.41 4.09 -12.57
C ASN A 105 -4.71 3.52 -11.18
N ILE A 106 -3.71 2.90 -10.54
CA ILE A 106 -3.58 3.24 -9.12
C ILE A 106 -3.13 4.69 -9.11
N ASN A 107 -4.11 5.58 -8.97
CA ASN A 107 -3.84 6.99 -8.80
C ASN A 107 -2.92 7.12 -7.58
N SER A 108 -1.76 7.74 -7.78
CA SER A 108 -0.90 8.22 -6.69
C SER A 108 -1.72 8.97 -5.64
N TRP A 109 -2.79 9.64 -6.07
CA TRP A 109 -3.79 10.27 -5.21
C TRP A 109 -4.45 9.30 -4.22
N ALA A 110 -4.83 8.09 -4.61
CA ALA A 110 -5.52 7.16 -3.70
C ALA A 110 -4.59 6.66 -2.58
N PHE A 111 -3.30 6.46 -2.87
CA PHE A 111 -2.32 6.10 -1.86
C PHE A 111 -1.93 7.27 -0.97
N PHE A 112 -1.86 8.48 -1.54
CA PHE A 112 -1.64 9.71 -0.78
C PHE A 112 -2.81 10.00 0.16
N ASP A 113 -4.05 9.88 -0.31
CA ASP A 113 -5.26 10.05 0.51
C ASP A 113 -5.34 9.00 1.64
N LEU A 114 -4.94 7.75 1.38
CA LEU A 114 -4.85 6.73 2.42
C LEU A 114 -3.78 7.08 3.48
N GLU A 115 -2.64 7.59 3.02
CA GLU A 115 -1.53 8.01 3.89
C GLU A 115 -1.96 9.16 4.79
N GLU A 116 -2.52 10.22 4.23
CA GLU A 116 -3.06 11.37 4.97
C GLU A 116 -4.09 10.92 6.03
N LYS A 117 -5.01 10.04 5.63
CA LYS A 117 -6.04 9.48 6.51
C LYS A 117 -5.52 8.54 7.58
N LEU A 118 -4.37 7.93 7.35
CA LEU A 118 -3.69 7.09 8.32
C LEU A 118 -2.95 7.98 9.32
N THR A 119 -2.18 8.96 8.82
CA THR A 119 -1.41 9.89 9.64
C THR A 119 -2.28 10.61 10.66
N TYR A 120 -3.36 11.29 10.24
CA TYR A 120 -4.15 12.05 11.21
C TYR A 120 -4.86 11.15 12.23
N LYS A 121 -5.30 9.94 11.84
CA LYS A 121 -5.97 9.01 12.76
C LYS A 121 -5.01 8.32 13.71
N ALA A 122 -3.79 8.04 13.25
CA ALA A 122 -2.71 7.55 14.08
C ALA A 122 -2.36 8.59 15.14
N GLN A 123 -2.21 9.85 14.75
CA GLN A 123 -1.94 10.95 15.67
C GLN A 123 -3.04 11.10 16.75
N LEU A 124 -4.31 11.01 16.36
CA LEU A 124 -5.45 11.00 17.31
C LEU A 124 -5.45 9.79 18.27
N ALA A 125 -4.72 8.73 17.94
CA ALA A 125 -4.59 7.51 18.70
C ALA A 125 -3.22 7.39 19.40
N GLU A 126 -2.45 8.49 19.46
CA GLU A 126 -1.09 8.55 20.04
C GLU A 126 -0.09 7.60 19.35
N LEU A 127 -0.30 7.36 18.06
CA LEU A 127 0.57 6.58 17.20
C LEU A 127 1.32 7.48 16.22
N GLU A 128 2.58 7.13 15.96
CA GLU A 128 3.38 7.79 14.93
C GLU A 128 3.30 7.05 13.59
N VAL A 129 3.32 7.77 12.47
CA VAL A 129 3.44 7.18 11.12
C VAL A 129 4.76 7.61 10.51
N VAL A 130 5.67 6.64 10.34
CA VAL A 130 7.01 6.89 9.78
C VAL A 130 7.18 6.27 8.41
N LYS A 131 7.98 6.91 7.57
CA LYS A 131 8.31 6.42 6.23
C LYS A 131 9.60 5.63 6.23
N VAL A 132 9.60 4.53 5.49
CA VAL A 132 10.77 3.67 5.31
C VAL A 132 11.11 3.48 3.83
N ASN A 133 12.37 3.13 3.57
CA ASN A 133 12.86 2.92 2.22
C ASN A 133 12.20 1.66 1.59
N PRO A 134 11.51 1.80 0.43
CA PRO A 134 10.85 0.68 -0.25
C PRO A 134 11.83 -0.24 -0.99
N PHE A 135 13.13 0.05 -0.97
CA PHE A 135 14.10 -0.69 -1.76
C PHE A 135 14.13 -2.17 -1.38
N LYS A 136 13.89 -3.03 -2.39
CA LYS A 136 13.94 -4.50 -2.34
C LYS A 136 13.03 -5.15 -1.28
N THR A 137 12.05 -4.45 -0.72
CA THR A 137 11.09 -5.00 0.27
C THR A 137 10.31 -6.21 -0.25
N SER A 138 10.03 -6.23 -1.56
CA SER A 138 9.37 -7.35 -2.25
C SER A 138 10.25 -8.57 -2.51
N GLN A 139 11.57 -8.47 -2.32
CA GLN A 139 12.56 -9.51 -2.58
C GLN A 139 13.22 -10.04 -1.31
N GLU A 140 13.28 -9.21 -0.27
CA GLU A 140 13.85 -9.52 1.03
C GLU A 140 12.97 -10.48 1.83
N CYS A 141 13.61 -11.44 2.50
CA CYS A 141 12.91 -12.41 3.35
C CYS A 141 12.73 -11.84 4.75
N SER A 142 11.50 -11.76 5.25
CA SER A 142 11.25 -11.26 6.60
C SER A 142 11.84 -12.17 7.69
N ASN A 143 12.12 -13.45 7.39
CA ASN A 143 12.70 -14.39 8.35
C ASN A 143 14.23 -14.26 8.43
N CYS A 144 14.94 -14.38 7.31
CA CYS A 144 16.40 -14.48 7.28
C CYS A 144 17.12 -13.29 6.61
N GLY A 145 16.41 -12.28 6.14
CA GLY A 145 16.98 -11.09 5.49
C GLY A 145 17.56 -11.29 4.08
N ASN A 146 17.58 -12.52 3.55
CA ASN A 146 18.15 -12.78 2.22
C ASN A 146 17.34 -12.07 1.12
N VAL A 147 18.04 -11.44 0.17
CA VAL A 147 17.44 -10.63 -0.89
C VAL A 147 17.66 -11.25 -2.25
N VAL A 148 16.67 -11.99 -2.74
CA VAL A 148 16.76 -12.71 -4.00
C VAL A 148 15.51 -12.44 -4.83
N LYS A 149 15.69 -11.96 -6.06
CA LYS A 149 14.59 -11.63 -6.99
C LYS A 149 13.67 -12.83 -7.26
N LYS A 150 14.21 -14.05 -7.29
CA LYS A 150 13.46 -15.29 -7.53
C LYS A 150 12.55 -15.71 -6.37
N ASN A 151 12.68 -15.09 -5.18
CA ASN A 151 11.88 -15.46 -4.01
C ASN A 151 10.39 -15.12 -4.18
N ARG A 152 10.05 -14.10 -5.00
CA ARG A 152 8.67 -13.73 -5.29
C ARG A 152 8.24 -14.32 -6.63
N ARG A 153 7.18 -15.14 -6.61
CA ARG A 153 6.48 -15.65 -7.79
C ARG A 153 4.99 -15.30 -7.69
N GLY A 154 4.61 -14.17 -8.30
CA GLY A 154 3.26 -13.63 -8.19
C GLY A 154 2.93 -13.22 -6.75
N SER A 155 1.91 -13.85 -6.17
CA SER A 155 1.53 -13.66 -4.76
C SER A 155 2.25 -14.59 -3.78
N LEU A 156 2.98 -15.60 -4.26
CA LEU A 156 3.71 -16.51 -3.39
C LEU A 156 5.13 -15.99 -3.17
N TYR A 157 5.55 -15.99 -1.91
CA TYR A 157 6.93 -15.77 -1.51
C TYR A 157 7.52 -17.07 -0.96
N THR A 158 8.69 -17.45 -1.44
CA THR A 158 9.41 -18.64 -0.99
C THR A 158 10.91 -18.32 -0.93
N CYS A 159 11.49 -18.53 0.24
CA CYS A 159 12.93 -18.35 0.47
C CYS A 159 13.64 -19.70 0.62
N SER A 160 14.93 -19.74 0.30
CA SER A 160 15.79 -20.91 0.51
C SER A 160 15.92 -21.30 1.99
N CYS A 161 15.66 -20.39 2.93
CA CYS A 161 15.64 -20.69 4.36
C CYS A 161 14.40 -21.46 4.83
N GLY A 162 13.53 -21.91 3.91
CA GLY A 162 12.29 -22.62 4.22
C GLY A 162 11.07 -21.71 4.44
N TYR A 163 11.26 -20.39 4.57
CA TYR A 163 10.16 -19.45 4.77
C TYR A 163 9.24 -19.35 3.56
N LYS A 164 7.92 -19.53 3.78
CA LYS A 164 6.88 -19.43 2.76
C LYS A 164 5.71 -18.61 3.28
N LYS A 165 5.29 -17.59 2.52
CA LYS A 165 4.14 -16.76 2.86
C LYS A 165 3.56 -16.07 1.62
N ASP A 166 2.45 -15.37 1.79
CA ASP A 166 2.00 -14.39 0.81
C ASP A 166 3.05 -13.26 0.67
N ALA A 167 3.33 -12.84 -0.55
CA ALA A 167 4.37 -11.88 -0.86
C ALA A 167 4.11 -10.47 -0.29
N ASP A 168 2.85 -10.04 -0.26
CA ASP A 168 2.49 -8.72 0.27
C ASP A 168 2.51 -8.76 1.82
N VAL A 169 2.23 -9.92 2.42
CA VAL A 169 2.43 -10.14 3.87
C VAL A 169 3.91 -10.17 4.25
N ASN A 170 4.76 -10.89 3.51
CA ASN A 170 6.21 -10.85 3.71
C ASN A 170 6.75 -9.42 3.59
N ALA A 171 6.33 -8.67 2.56
CA ALA A 171 6.70 -7.27 2.39
C ALA A 171 6.28 -6.44 3.62
N SER A 172 5.06 -6.63 4.12
CA SER A 172 4.58 -5.91 5.31
C SER A 172 5.46 -6.11 6.55
N PHE A 173 6.02 -7.31 6.73
CA PHE A 173 6.95 -7.63 7.82
C PHE A 173 8.36 -7.11 7.58
N VAL A 174 8.86 -7.12 6.34
CA VAL A 174 10.13 -6.47 6.03
C VAL A 174 10.05 -4.98 6.36
N ILE A 175 8.95 -4.33 5.95
CA ILE A 175 8.69 -2.90 6.20
C ILE A 175 8.68 -2.59 7.70
N SER A 176 8.08 -3.45 8.54
CA SER A 176 8.05 -3.20 10.00
C SER A 176 9.45 -3.24 10.63
N THR A 177 10.39 -3.99 10.05
CA THR A 177 11.78 -4.06 10.53
C THR A 177 12.70 -2.99 9.95
N ARG A 178 12.28 -2.22 8.95
CA ARG A 178 13.14 -1.19 8.38
C ARG A 178 13.35 -0.02 9.36
N PRO A 179 14.56 0.58 9.38
CA PRO A 179 14.76 1.86 10.06
C PRO A 179 13.99 2.97 9.34
N SER A 180 13.69 4.04 10.07
CA SER A 180 13.04 5.21 9.48
C SER A 180 13.99 5.89 8.47
N ASN A 181 13.44 6.61 7.50
CA ASN A 181 14.27 7.36 6.56
C ASN A 181 15.06 8.50 7.23
N GLU A 182 14.60 9.00 8.37
CA GLU A 182 15.22 10.10 9.12
C GLU A 182 16.44 9.61 9.93
N GLU A 183 16.35 8.43 10.55
CA GLU A 183 17.49 7.78 11.22
C GLU A 183 18.67 7.55 10.28
N LYS A 184 18.39 7.18 9.02
CA LYS A 184 19.44 6.97 8.00
C LYS A 184 20.17 8.25 7.61
N ALA A 185 19.50 9.40 7.63
CA ALA A 185 20.13 10.68 7.31
C ALA A 185 21.14 11.09 8.40
N ILE A 186 20.87 10.74 9.66
CA ILE A 186 21.72 11.05 10.81
C ILE A 186 22.92 10.10 10.90
N THR A 187 22.77 8.82 10.54
CA THR A 187 23.87 7.84 10.54
C THR A 187 24.82 7.94 9.33
N ALA A 188 24.49 8.75 8.32
CA ALA A 188 25.27 8.91 7.09
C ALA A 188 26.10 10.22 7.06
N THR A 189 26.02 11.01 8.13
CA THR A 189 26.85 12.19 8.44
C THR A 189 27.87 11.84 9.50
#